data_AF-A0A376VU27-F1
#
_entry.id   AF-A0A376VU27-F1
#
_cell.length_a   1.000
_cell.length_b   1.000
_cell.length_c   1.000
_cell.angle_alpha   90.00
_cell.angle_beta   90.00
_cell.angle_gamma   90.00
#
_symmetry.space_group_name_H-M   'P 1'
#
loop_
_entity.id
_entity.type
_entity.pdbx_description
1 polymer ?
#
loop_
_entity_poly.entity_id
_entity_poly.type
_entity_poly.pdbx_seq_one_letter_code
_entity_poly.pdbx_strand_id
1 'polypeptide(L)'
;MSSTSSLYAAIDLGSNSFHMLVVREVAGSIQTLTRIKRKVRLAAGLNSENALSNEAMERGWQCLRLFAERLQDIPPSQIRVVATATLRLAVNAGDFIAKAQEILGCPVQVISGEEEARLIYQGVAHTTGGADQRLVVDIGGASTELVTGTGAQTTSLFSLSMGCVTWLERYFADRNLGQENFDAAEKAAREVLRPVCR
;
A
#
# COMPACT_ATOMS: atom_id res chain seq x y z
N MET A 1 19.89 -32.74 -8.18
CA MET A 1 19.26 -31.59 -8.86
C MET A 1 19.36 -30.41 -7.91
N SER A 2 20.17 -29.41 -8.23
CA SER A 2 20.34 -28.22 -7.39
C SER A 2 19.00 -27.50 -7.33
N SER A 3 18.42 -27.33 -6.14
CA SER A 3 17.21 -26.52 -5.98
C SER A 3 17.58 -25.09 -6.35
N THR A 4 17.24 -24.66 -7.56
CA THR A 4 17.35 -23.26 -7.96
C THR A 4 16.51 -22.46 -7.00
N SER A 5 17.15 -21.75 -6.07
CA SER A 5 16.43 -20.91 -5.11
C SER A 5 15.82 -19.75 -5.90
N SER A 6 14.50 -19.76 -6.04
CA SER A 6 13.80 -18.78 -6.85
C SER A 6 13.64 -17.47 -6.06
N LEU A 7 14.00 -16.34 -6.67
CA LEU A 7 13.80 -15.01 -6.10
C LEU A 7 12.41 -14.49 -6.46
N TYR A 8 11.74 -13.85 -5.50
CA TYR A 8 10.44 -13.20 -5.72
C TYR A 8 10.53 -11.74 -5.28
N ALA A 9 9.78 -10.87 -5.93
CA ALA A 9 9.66 -9.48 -5.54
C ALA A 9 8.20 -9.02 -5.46
N ALA A 10 7.90 -8.25 -4.42
CA ALA A 10 6.65 -7.54 -4.26
C ALA A 10 6.93 -6.04 -4.15
N ILE A 11 6.23 -5.24 -4.95
CA ILE A 11 6.28 -3.78 -4.90
C ILE A 11 4.88 -3.25 -4.62
N ASP A 12 4.78 -2.38 -3.61
CA ASP A 12 3.55 -1.71 -3.23
C ASP A 12 3.71 -0.19 -3.43
N LEU A 13 2.88 0.36 -4.32
CA LEU A 13 2.83 1.77 -4.69
C LEU A 13 1.75 2.47 -3.86
N GLY A 14 2.06 2.67 -2.58
CA GLY A 14 1.17 3.30 -1.62
C GLY A 14 1.10 4.83 -1.71
N SER A 15 0.10 5.39 -1.03
CA SER A 15 -0.15 6.83 -0.94
C SER A 15 1.00 7.64 -0.35
N ASN A 16 1.62 7.14 0.72
CA ASN A 16 2.67 7.85 1.45
C ASN A 16 4.08 7.38 1.05
N SER A 17 4.25 6.07 0.86
CA SER A 17 5.55 5.45 0.60
C SER A 17 5.42 4.34 -0.43
N PHE A 18 6.49 4.13 -1.18
CA PHE A 18 6.67 2.95 -2.02
C PHE A 18 7.52 1.93 -1.29
N HIS A 19 7.11 0.68 -1.37
CA HIS A 19 7.70 -0.44 -0.66
C HIS A 19 8.19 -1.47 -1.67
N MET A 20 9.36 -2.05 -1.43
CA MET A 20 9.86 -3.19 -2.18
C MET A 20 10.33 -4.26 -1.20
N LEU A 21 9.89 -5.49 -1.44
CA LEU A 21 10.30 -6.67 -0.70
C LEU A 21 10.84 -7.69 -1.70
N VAL A 22 12.09 -8.10 -1.53
CA VAL A 22 12.68 -9.22 -2.26
C VAL A 22 12.89 -10.36 -1.29
N VAL A 23 12.41 -11.54 -1.67
CA VAL A 23 12.48 -12.76 -0.88
C VAL A 23 13.03 -13.91 -1.70
N ARG A 24 13.45 -14.95 -0.98
CA ARG A 24 13.92 -16.22 -1.52
C ARG A 24 13.18 -17.34 -0.84
N GLU A 25 12.76 -18.34 -1.60
CA GLU A 25 12.30 -19.59 -1.02
C GLU A 25 13.49 -20.50 -0.66
N VAL A 26 13.57 -20.92 0.60
CA VAL A 26 14.59 -21.82 1.12
C VAL A 26 13.91 -22.91 1.95
N ALA A 27 13.99 -24.16 1.50
CA ALA A 27 13.42 -25.33 2.18
C ALA A 27 11.93 -25.15 2.59
N GLY A 28 11.11 -24.62 1.69
CA GLY A 28 9.67 -24.38 1.92
C GLY A 28 9.37 -23.19 2.83
N SER A 29 10.38 -22.39 3.21
CA SER A 29 10.25 -21.17 4.00
C SER A 29 10.66 -19.93 3.21
N ILE A 30 10.10 -18.78 3.56
CA ILE A 30 10.41 -17.51 2.91
C ILE A 30 11.51 -16.78 3.70
N GLN A 31 12.66 -16.54 3.05
CA GLN A 31 13.74 -15.72 3.57
C GLN A 31 13.67 -14.31 2.96
N THR A 32 13.57 -13.28 3.80
CA THR A 32 13.67 -11.89 3.34
C THR A 32 15.12 -11.53 3.01
N LEU A 33 15.37 -11.08 1.78
CA LEU A 33 16.70 -10.61 1.34
C LEU A 33 16.83 -9.09 1.37
N THR A 34 15.77 -8.39 0.98
CA THR A 34 15.80 -6.93 0.90
C THR A 34 14.41 -6.39 1.22
N ARG A 35 14.37 -5.36 2.07
CA ARG A 35 13.17 -4.59 2.38
C ARG A 35 13.51 -3.12 2.25
N ILE A 36 12.90 -2.44 1.28
CA ILE A 36 13.11 -1.02 1.01
C ILE A 36 11.79 -0.30 1.19
N LYS A 37 11.84 0.86 1.86
CA LYS A 37 10.72 1.79 1.97
C LYS A 37 11.21 3.19 1.64
N ARG A 38 10.56 3.86 0.69
CA ARG A 38 10.88 5.25 0.33
C ARG A 38 9.62 6.12 0.39
N LYS A 39 9.72 7.24 1.11
CA LYS A 39 8.63 8.23 1.21
C LYS A 39 8.52 9.02 -0.10
N VAL A 40 7.59 8.64 -0.96
CA VAL A 40 7.28 9.36 -2.21
C VAL A 40 6.24 10.45 -1.97
N ARG A 41 5.33 10.22 -1.02
CA ARG A 41 4.16 11.05 -0.71
C ARG A 41 3.38 11.36 -1.99
N LEU A 42 2.97 10.31 -2.69
CA LEU A 42 2.23 10.43 -3.94
C LEU A 42 0.87 11.10 -3.70
N ALA A 43 0.22 10.79 -2.57
CA ALA A 43 -1.05 11.40 -2.16
C ALA A 43 -0.97 12.92 -1.98
N ALA A 44 0.13 13.43 -1.43
CA ALA A 44 0.33 14.88 -1.25
C ALA A 44 0.46 15.63 -2.58
N GLY A 45 0.56 14.90 -3.70
CA GLY A 45 0.53 15.46 -5.04
C GLY A 45 -0.85 15.52 -5.67
N LEU A 46 -1.91 15.00 -5.03
CA LEU A 46 -3.27 15.14 -5.54
C LEU A 46 -3.79 16.56 -5.29
N ASN A 47 -4.36 17.17 -6.32
CA ASN A 47 -5.12 18.40 -6.20
C ASN A 47 -6.61 18.12 -5.89
N SER A 48 -7.42 19.17 -5.80
CA SER A 48 -8.87 19.10 -5.56
C SER A 48 -9.66 18.36 -6.66
N GLU A 49 -9.08 18.20 -7.85
CA GLU A 49 -9.66 17.49 -9.00
C GLU A 49 -9.18 16.03 -9.08
N ASN A 50 -8.47 15.57 -8.05
CA ASN A 50 -7.79 14.28 -8.00
C ASN A 50 -6.76 14.07 -9.13
N ALA A 51 -6.13 15.12 -9.63
CA ALA A 51 -5.00 14.99 -10.55
C ALA A 51 -3.69 14.97 -9.78
N LEU A 52 -2.79 14.05 -10.14
CA LEU A 52 -1.42 14.02 -9.64
C LEU A 52 -0.59 15.13 -10.28
N SER A 53 0.08 15.91 -9.45
CA SER A 53 1.12 16.86 -9.85
C SER A 53 2.32 16.15 -10.51
N ASN A 54 2.94 16.83 -11.47
CA ASN A 54 4.13 16.33 -12.16
C ASN A 54 5.29 16.06 -11.19
N GLU A 55 5.43 16.90 -10.17
CA GLU A 55 6.45 16.75 -9.13
C GLU A 55 6.25 15.43 -8.35
N ALA A 56 5.01 15.04 -8.07
CA ALA A 56 4.72 13.79 -7.38
C ALA A 56 4.96 12.57 -8.27
N MET A 57 4.56 12.65 -9.55
CA MET A 57 4.83 11.61 -10.53
C MET A 57 6.34 11.40 -10.73
N GLU A 58 7.12 12.46 -10.90
CA GLU A 58 8.58 12.35 -11.10
C GLU A 58 9.28 11.76 -9.86
N ARG A 59 8.89 12.16 -8.63
CA ARG A 59 9.39 11.50 -7.40
C ARG A 59 9.08 10.00 -7.39
N GLY A 60 7.88 9.63 -7.83
CA GLY A 60 7.46 8.23 -7.94
C GLY A 60 8.33 7.47 -8.95
N TRP A 61 8.47 7.98 -10.17
CA TRP A 61 9.29 7.35 -11.21
C TRP A 61 10.77 7.24 -10.84
N GLN A 62 11.34 8.26 -10.18
CA GLN A 62 12.70 8.18 -9.65
C GLN A 62 12.84 7.04 -8.62
N CYS A 63 11.87 6.85 -7.75
CA CYS A 63 11.84 5.72 -6.82
C CYS A 63 11.77 4.38 -7.58
N LEU A 64 10.97 4.30 -8.64
CA LEU A 64 10.84 3.08 -9.43
C LEU A 64 12.10 2.74 -10.23
N ARG A 65 12.86 3.73 -10.71
CA ARG A 65 14.16 3.49 -11.36
C ARG A 65 15.13 2.76 -10.41
N LEU A 66 15.14 3.17 -9.14
CA LEU A 66 15.95 2.50 -8.11
C LEU A 66 15.46 1.08 -7.79
N PHE A 67 14.15 0.84 -7.88
CA PHE A 67 13.60 -0.51 -7.72
C PHE A 67 13.95 -1.38 -8.93
N ALA A 68 13.88 -0.83 -10.15
CA ALA A 68 14.21 -1.54 -11.39
C ALA A 68 15.65 -2.09 -11.38
N GLU A 69 16.63 -1.32 -10.87
CA GLU A 69 18.01 -1.79 -10.68
C GLU A 69 18.09 -3.05 -9.79
N ARG A 70 17.15 -3.22 -8.84
CA ARG A 70 17.09 -4.37 -7.93
C ARG A 70 16.27 -5.54 -8.48
N LEU A 71 15.54 -5.35 -9.58
CA LEU A 71 14.70 -6.38 -10.20
C LEU A 71 15.39 -7.13 -11.34
N GLN A 72 16.58 -6.70 -11.80
CA GLN A 72 17.20 -7.18 -13.05
C GLN A 72 17.36 -8.71 -13.14
N ASP A 73 17.60 -9.38 -12.01
CA ASP A 73 17.82 -10.84 -11.96
C ASP A 73 16.58 -11.64 -11.52
N ILE A 74 15.41 -11.00 -11.47
CA ILE A 74 14.16 -11.63 -11.01
C ILE A 74 13.23 -11.82 -12.23
N PRO A 75 12.79 -13.06 -12.53
CA PRO A 75 11.86 -13.29 -13.63
C PRO A 75 10.55 -12.50 -13.45
N PRO A 76 9.99 -11.87 -14.50
CA PRO A 76 8.75 -11.09 -14.38
C PRO A 76 7.56 -11.88 -13.81
N SER A 77 7.50 -13.18 -14.04
CA SER A 77 6.48 -14.08 -13.47
C SER A 77 6.54 -14.19 -11.94
N GLN A 78 7.64 -13.75 -11.32
CA GLN A 78 7.88 -13.77 -9.88
C GLN A 78 7.89 -12.36 -9.27
N ILE A 79 7.51 -11.35 -10.06
CA ILE A 79 7.39 -9.97 -9.62
C ILE A 79 5.90 -9.62 -9.59
N ARG A 80 5.42 -9.10 -8.46
CA ARG A 80 4.08 -8.49 -8.36
C ARG A 80 4.22 -7.03 -7.96
N VAL A 81 3.68 -6.14 -8.78
CA VAL A 81 3.60 -4.71 -8.49
C VAL A 81 2.15 -4.31 -8.35
N VAL A 82 1.79 -3.76 -7.20
CA VAL A 82 0.44 -3.29 -6.91
C VAL A 82 0.41 -1.80 -6.62
N ALA A 83 -0.67 -1.15 -7.01
CA ALA A 83 -0.95 0.25 -6.76
C ALA A 83 -2.27 0.39 -6.02
N THR A 84 -2.30 1.28 -5.03
CA THR A 84 -3.41 1.34 -4.06
C THR A 84 -4.14 2.70 -4.08
N ALA A 85 -4.65 3.16 -2.93
CA ALA A 85 -5.65 4.22 -2.81
C ALA A 85 -5.41 5.46 -3.67
N THR A 86 -4.20 5.99 -3.68
CA THR A 86 -3.88 7.19 -4.47
C THR A 86 -4.04 6.98 -5.98
N LEU A 87 -3.54 5.87 -6.51
CA LEU A 87 -3.62 5.58 -7.94
C LEU A 87 -4.98 5.02 -8.36
N ARG A 88 -5.81 4.55 -7.41
CA ARG A 88 -7.24 4.32 -7.64
C ARG A 88 -8.02 5.62 -7.85
N LEU A 89 -7.66 6.66 -7.09
CA LEU A 89 -8.38 7.95 -7.09
C LEU A 89 -7.94 8.88 -8.21
N ALA A 90 -6.67 8.83 -8.61
CA ALA A 90 -6.11 9.84 -9.49
C ALA A 90 -6.66 9.76 -10.93
N VAL A 91 -7.20 10.86 -11.45
CA VAL A 91 -7.80 10.90 -12.81
C VAL A 91 -6.77 10.69 -13.92
N ASN A 92 -5.51 11.09 -13.67
CA ASN A 92 -4.36 10.88 -14.54
C ASN A 92 -3.45 9.72 -14.08
N ALA A 93 -3.97 8.77 -13.30
CA ALA A 93 -3.21 7.59 -12.87
C ALA A 93 -2.63 6.78 -14.06
N GLY A 94 -3.33 6.79 -15.20
CA GLY A 94 -2.90 6.11 -16.42
C GLY A 94 -1.52 6.57 -16.91
N ASP A 95 -1.25 7.87 -16.86
CA ASP A 95 0.04 8.45 -17.27
C ASP A 95 1.17 7.97 -16.35
N PHE A 96 0.90 7.98 -15.03
CA PHE A 96 1.84 7.47 -14.03
C PHE A 96 2.13 5.98 -14.23
N ILE A 97 1.09 5.18 -14.42
CA ILE A 97 1.16 3.72 -14.54
C ILE A 97 1.88 3.31 -15.82
N ALA A 98 1.56 3.92 -16.96
CA ALA A 98 2.21 3.60 -18.24
C ALA A 98 3.74 3.76 -18.13
N LYS A 99 4.19 4.92 -17.60
CA LYS A 99 5.61 5.19 -17.37
C LYS A 99 6.23 4.28 -16.31
N ALA A 100 5.50 3.97 -15.25
CA ALA A 100 5.95 3.04 -14.20
C ALA A 100 6.21 1.63 -14.77
N GLN A 101 5.33 1.13 -15.64
CA GLN A 101 5.48 -0.17 -16.29
C GLN A 101 6.69 -0.21 -17.23
N GLU A 102 6.94 0.87 -17.99
CA GLU A 102 8.16 1.00 -18.79
C GLU A 102 9.43 0.92 -17.93
N ILE A 103 9.44 1.61 -16.79
CA ILE A 103 10.60 1.65 -15.88
C ILE A 103 10.85 0.28 -15.25
N LEU A 104 9.80 -0.41 -14.80
CA LEU A 104 9.92 -1.67 -14.06
C LEU A 104 10.00 -2.90 -14.96
N GLY A 105 9.61 -2.79 -16.23
CA GLY A 105 9.54 -3.93 -17.16
C GLY A 105 8.46 -4.97 -16.81
N CYS A 106 7.50 -4.63 -15.95
CA CYS A 106 6.42 -5.51 -15.53
C CYS A 106 5.11 -4.73 -15.27
N PRO A 107 3.95 -5.41 -15.28
CA PRO A 107 2.65 -4.75 -15.09
C PRO A 107 2.50 -4.15 -13.70
N VAL A 108 1.86 -2.99 -13.62
CA VAL A 108 1.45 -2.35 -12.36
C VAL A 108 -0.05 -2.52 -12.22
N GLN A 109 -0.48 -3.36 -11.28
CA GLN A 109 -1.90 -3.63 -11.07
C GLN A 109 -2.49 -2.68 -10.04
N VAL A 110 -3.43 -1.83 -10.45
CA VAL A 110 -4.27 -1.12 -9.48
C VAL A 110 -5.25 -2.11 -8.87
N ILE A 111 -5.16 -2.32 -7.56
CA ILE A 111 -6.01 -3.26 -6.83
C ILE A 111 -7.14 -2.52 -6.12
N SER A 112 -8.31 -3.17 -5.96
CA SER A 112 -9.38 -2.63 -5.13
C SER A 112 -8.94 -2.52 -3.67
N GLY A 113 -9.62 -1.68 -2.89
CA GLY A 113 -9.40 -1.65 -1.43
C GLY A 113 -9.69 -3.02 -0.80
N GLU A 114 -10.61 -3.79 -1.38
CA GLU A 114 -10.91 -5.13 -0.88
C GLU A 114 -9.75 -6.12 -1.12
N GLU A 115 -9.15 -6.11 -2.31
CA GLU A 115 -7.98 -6.95 -2.60
C GLU A 115 -6.77 -6.53 -1.76
N GLU A 116 -6.60 -5.23 -1.51
CA GLU A 116 -5.55 -4.69 -0.63
C GLU A 116 -5.69 -5.25 0.80
N ALA A 117 -6.86 -5.12 1.41
CA ALA A 117 -7.08 -5.66 2.75
C ALA A 117 -6.95 -7.20 2.78
N ARG A 118 -7.36 -7.90 1.71
CA ARG A 118 -7.20 -9.37 1.62
C ARG A 118 -5.71 -9.74 1.66
N LEU A 119 -4.87 -9.04 0.90
CA LEU A 119 -3.43 -9.27 0.86
C LEU A 119 -2.76 -8.94 2.19
N ILE A 120 -3.16 -7.83 2.84
CA ILE A 120 -2.70 -7.46 4.19
C ILE A 120 -3.02 -8.59 5.18
N TYR A 121 -4.27 -9.08 5.18
CA TYR A 121 -4.67 -10.17 6.08
C TYR A 121 -3.89 -11.46 5.82
N GLN A 122 -3.69 -11.85 4.56
CA GLN A 122 -2.86 -13.01 4.22
C GLN A 122 -1.42 -12.85 4.75
N GLY A 123 -0.84 -11.67 4.59
CA GLY A 123 0.48 -11.36 5.15
C GLY A 123 0.55 -11.57 6.67
N VAL A 124 -0.45 -11.06 7.40
CA VAL A 124 -0.55 -11.24 8.87
C VAL A 124 -0.81 -12.71 9.25
N ALA A 125 -1.70 -13.39 8.54
CA ALA A 125 -2.05 -14.80 8.78
C ALA A 125 -0.83 -15.73 8.71
N HIS A 126 0.10 -15.47 7.79
CA HIS A 126 1.31 -16.27 7.60
C HIS A 126 2.49 -15.89 8.50
N THR A 127 2.46 -14.71 9.14
CA THR A 127 3.62 -14.19 9.90
C THR A 127 3.35 -13.96 11.38
N THR A 128 2.09 -14.03 11.81
CA THR A 128 1.67 -13.72 13.18
C THR A 128 0.99 -14.94 13.82
N GLY A 129 1.62 -15.47 14.87
CA GLY A 129 1.04 -16.50 15.74
C GLY A 129 0.06 -15.91 16.77
N GLY A 130 -0.51 -16.77 17.62
CA GLY A 130 -1.51 -16.38 18.61
C GLY A 130 -2.89 -16.94 18.26
N ALA A 131 -3.95 -16.26 18.69
CA ALA A 131 -5.31 -16.70 18.38
C ALA A 131 -5.58 -16.67 16.86
N ASP A 132 -6.33 -17.65 16.39
CA ASP A 132 -6.69 -17.73 14.98
C ASP A 132 -7.67 -16.63 14.58
N GLN A 133 -8.63 -16.30 15.45
CA GLN A 133 -9.57 -15.22 15.24
C GLN A 133 -8.91 -13.86 15.50
N ARG A 134 -8.90 -12.98 14.49
CA ARG A 134 -8.19 -11.69 14.55
C ARG A 134 -8.90 -10.57 13.80
N LEU A 135 -8.69 -9.35 14.29
CA LEU A 135 -8.95 -8.10 13.57
C LEU A 135 -7.59 -7.52 13.15
N VAL A 136 -7.44 -7.24 11.86
CA VAL A 136 -6.30 -6.55 11.30
C VAL A 136 -6.73 -5.14 10.92
N VAL A 137 -5.97 -4.15 11.36
CA VAL A 137 -6.16 -2.74 11.02
C VAL A 137 -4.87 -2.23 10.39
N ASP A 138 -4.94 -1.75 9.16
CA ASP A 138 -3.82 -1.08 8.49
C ASP A 138 -4.19 0.37 8.19
N ILE A 139 -3.47 1.32 8.81
CA ILE A 139 -3.74 2.76 8.65
C ILE A 139 -2.75 3.31 7.62
N GLY A 140 -3.22 3.42 6.38
CA GLY A 140 -2.46 3.92 5.26
C GLY A 140 -2.41 5.46 5.17
N GLY A 141 -1.96 5.94 4.01
CA GLY A 141 -1.89 7.37 3.72
C GLY A 141 -3.24 7.99 3.37
N ALA A 142 -4.05 7.29 2.56
CA ALA A 142 -5.36 7.75 2.10
C ALA A 142 -6.51 6.79 2.42
N SER A 143 -6.21 5.52 2.72
CA SER A 143 -7.18 4.51 3.14
C SER A 143 -6.77 3.83 4.44
N THR A 144 -7.75 3.20 5.09
CA THR A 144 -7.58 2.35 6.26
C THR A 144 -8.34 1.07 6.03
N GLU A 145 -7.64 -0.04 6.12
CA GLU A 145 -8.17 -1.37 5.92
C GLU A 145 -8.56 -2.00 7.25
N LEU A 146 -9.77 -2.57 7.33
CA LEU A 146 -10.25 -3.33 8.48
C LEU A 146 -10.66 -4.73 8.01
N VAL A 147 -9.99 -5.74 8.54
CA VAL A 147 -10.21 -7.13 8.14
C VAL A 147 -10.39 -8.01 9.35
N THR A 148 -11.50 -8.72 9.41
CA THR A 148 -11.69 -9.79 10.39
C THR A 148 -11.47 -11.13 9.72
N GLY A 149 -10.98 -12.12 10.47
CA GLY A 149 -10.85 -13.47 9.96
C GLY A 149 -10.47 -14.49 11.03
N THR A 150 -10.43 -15.75 10.62
CA THR A 150 -9.96 -16.88 11.44
C THR A 150 -8.93 -17.68 10.65
N GLY A 151 -7.73 -17.84 11.20
CA GLY A 151 -6.61 -18.46 10.50
C GLY A 151 -6.29 -17.70 9.21
N ALA A 152 -6.22 -18.42 8.08
CA ALA A 152 -6.00 -17.82 6.76
C ALA A 152 -7.28 -17.35 6.04
N GLN A 153 -8.46 -17.49 6.66
CA GLN A 153 -9.75 -17.16 6.05
C GLN A 153 -10.28 -15.81 6.57
N THR A 154 -10.60 -14.91 5.64
CA THR A 154 -11.22 -13.60 5.95
C THR A 154 -12.74 -13.75 6.11
N THR A 155 -13.31 -13.13 7.14
CA THR A 155 -14.76 -13.11 7.42
C THR A 155 -15.42 -11.79 7.03
N SER A 156 -14.71 -10.67 7.18
CA SER A 156 -15.17 -9.35 6.73
C SER A 156 -14.00 -8.52 6.25
N LEU A 157 -14.25 -7.64 5.29
CA LEU A 157 -13.20 -6.90 4.64
C LEU A 157 -13.72 -5.51 4.25
N PHE A 158 -13.07 -4.48 4.78
CA PHE A 158 -13.41 -3.09 4.50
C PHE A 158 -12.15 -2.30 4.17
N SER A 159 -12.27 -1.38 3.22
CA SER A 159 -11.29 -0.33 2.94
C SER A 159 -12.01 1.01 3.05
N LEU A 160 -11.66 1.77 4.07
CA LEU A 160 -12.30 3.04 4.40
C LEU A 160 -11.45 4.19 3.86
N SER A 161 -12.09 5.21 3.31
CA SER A 161 -11.43 6.42 2.80
C SER A 161 -10.93 7.32 3.93
N MET A 162 -10.04 6.79 4.76
CA MET A 162 -9.36 7.52 5.83
C MET A 162 -7.90 7.13 6.00
N GLY A 163 -7.01 8.10 6.16
CA GLY A 163 -5.58 7.80 6.31
C GLY A 163 -4.79 8.99 6.84
N CYS A 164 -3.55 8.74 7.27
CA CYS A 164 -2.75 9.74 7.96
C CYS A 164 -2.39 10.98 7.11
N VAL A 165 -2.24 10.85 5.80
CA VAL A 165 -1.92 11.99 4.91
C VAL A 165 -3.17 12.84 4.70
N THR A 166 -4.28 12.21 4.34
CA THR A 166 -5.54 12.91 4.12
C THR A 166 -6.11 13.52 5.41
N TRP A 167 -5.90 12.90 6.57
CA TRP A 167 -6.30 13.44 7.88
C TRP A 167 -5.46 14.66 8.26
N LEU A 168 -4.15 14.60 8.03
CA LEU A 168 -3.25 15.72 8.30
C LEU A 168 -3.62 16.94 7.46
N GLU A 169 -3.89 16.75 6.17
CA GLU A 169 -4.27 17.84 5.26
C GLU A 169 -5.64 18.44 5.59
N ARG A 170 -6.59 17.63 6.05
CA ARG A 170 -7.96 18.08 6.32
C ARG A 170 -8.16 18.70 7.70
N TYR A 171 -7.58 18.11 8.75
CA TYR A 171 -7.87 18.48 10.14
C TYR A 171 -6.72 19.18 10.85
N PHE A 172 -5.51 19.16 10.28
CA PHE A 172 -4.31 19.79 10.83
C PHE A 172 -3.64 20.74 9.81
N ALA A 173 -4.46 21.39 8.98
CA ALA A 173 -4.01 22.28 7.91
C ALA A 173 -3.22 23.48 8.45
N ASP A 174 -3.61 23.99 9.62
CA ASP A 174 -2.97 25.08 10.35
C ASP A 174 -1.71 24.66 11.11
N ARG A 175 -1.35 23.37 11.06
CA ARG A 175 -0.21 22.76 11.78
C ARG A 175 -0.31 22.83 13.31
N ASN A 176 -1.47 23.16 13.86
CA ASN A 176 -1.69 23.18 15.29
C ASN A 176 -2.03 21.78 15.82
N LEU A 177 -1.39 21.39 16.92
CA LEU A 177 -1.70 20.15 17.63
C LEU A 177 -2.65 20.41 18.81
N GLY A 178 -3.67 21.25 18.56
CA GLY A 178 -4.65 21.65 19.55
C GLY A 178 -5.80 20.65 19.69
N GLN A 179 -6.51 20.70 20.83
CA GLN A 179 -7.62 19.79 21.12
C GLN A 179 -8.72 19.88 20.06
N GLU A 180 -9.01 21.06 19.53
CA GLU A 180 -10.02 21.27 18.47
C GLU A 180 -9.71 20.45 17.21
N ASN A 181 -8.46 20.45 16.75
CA ASN A 181 -8.01 19.67 15.59
C ASN A 181 -8.15 18.17 15.84
N PHE A 182 -7.75 17.69 17.02
CA PHE A 182 -7.88 16.29 17.42
C PHE A 182 -9.36 15.86 17.49
N ASP A 183 -10.21 16.64 18.14
CA ASP A 183 -11.63 16.36 18.28
C ASP A 183 -12.32 16.25 16.91
N ALA A 184 -12.01 17.17 15.99
CA ALA A 184 -12.53 17.14 14.62
C ALA A 184 -12.06 15.90 13.85
N ALA A 185 -10.75 15.57 13.93
CA ALA A 185 -10.16 14.42 13.24
C ALA A 185 -10.71 13.08 13.76
N GLU A 186 -10.84 12.92 15.08
CA GLU A 186 -11.38 11.73 15.71
C GLU A 186 -12.88 11.57 15.45
N LYS A 187 -13.65 12.66 15.54
CA LYS A 187 -15.08 12.64 15.21
C LYS A 187 -15.32 12.14 13.79
N ALA A 188 -14.57 12.67 12.82
CA ALA A 188 -14.68 12.25 11.44
C ALA A 188 -14.27 10.79 11.22
N ALA A 189 -13.19 10.33 11.86
CA ALA A 189 -12.80 8.91 11.79
C ALA A 189 -13.89 7.98 12.35
N ARG A 190 -14.54 8.35 13.45
CA ARG A 190 -15.69 7.62 14.01
C ARG A 190 -16.88 7.59 13.07
N GLU A 191 -17.17 8.67 12.35
CA GLU A 191 -18.25 8.73 11.35
C GLU A 191 -17.96 7.82 10.15
N VAL A 192 -16.70 7.75 9.70
CA VAL A 192 -16.27 6.83 8.63
C VAL A 192 -16.33 5.37 9.08
N LEU A 193 -15.99 5.09 10.34
CA LEU A 193 -15.98 3.73 10.90
C LEU A 193 -17.39 3.20 11.23
N ARG A 194 -18.31 4.06 11.66
CA ARG A 194 -19.63 3.67 12.19
C ARG A 194 -20.43 2.72 11.28
N PRO A 195 -20.49 2.88 9.94
CA PRO A 195 -21.29 1.99 9.09
C PRO A 195 -20.79 0.54 9.04
N VAL A 196 -19.52 0.29 9.40
CA VAL A 196 -18.90 -1.05 9.33
C VAL A 196 -18.77 -1.73 10.70
N CYS A 197 -18.98 -0.99 11.79
CA CYS A 197 -19.14 -1.56 13.13
C CYS A 197 -20.59 -2.05 13.30
N ARG A 198 -20.83 -3.33 13.06
CA ARG A 198 -22.10 -4.00 13.37
C ARG A 198 -21.98 -4.84 14.63
#